data_AF-A0A2N2H2Z1-F1
#
_entry.id   AF-A0A2N2H2Z1-F1
#
_cell.length_a   1.000
_cell.length_b   1.000
_cell.length_c   1.000
_cell.angle_alpha   90.00
_cell.angle_beta   90.00
_cell.angle_gamma   90.00
#
_symmetry.space_group_name_H-M   'P 1'
#
loop_
_entity.id
_entity.type
_entity.pdbx_description
1 polymer ?
#
loop_
_entity_poly.entity_id
_entity_poly.type
_entity_poly.pdbx_seq_one_letter_code
_entity_poly.pdbx_strand_id
1 'polypeptide(L)'
;MAGSESMNQIKVTTRLALWGWLLTFLFSCNSLLDWDDTRPCGNGITSSTEECDDGNTTGGDGCSATCLIEYTPSRKVDLLFVVDFSLSMDTFRGDFYSRFPELLSWLSVVKGGLPDLHIGITSMDVGASGNNLVGCIGNGDDGKLLKVDTPNLLNQNYIVDLAPVGCQIAQAQRPGEELKCTGHSCSETNCRAPIVTGLEPGELSLVLDEQGCPRCRNYVTDSMSEIFGKLLMGPATSCGWEQPLEAMMRALTSAHPENFNFRRPDAHLIIVFMTDEDDCTPTTPDLFNPAAEELGGYGPFRCWQWGLRCNESWELDPLQNLENYTGCRPLTESEGGKLRDVNRYVNELTQLVNSDDYRMFVQAVALTGPHQTDLSIMFNNSTSVWEPQPVSDPERRPVMSNLRLYDFAWRMSHLPDDMQWCFFNLLSEDWELPLGLMGQRLRDVMERSMEQK
;
A
#
# COMPACT_ATOMS: atom_id res chain seq x y z
N MET A 1 34.75 -87.71 20.55
CA MET A 1 36.23 -87.70 20.68
C MET A 1 36.62 -86.32 21.13
N ALA A 2 37.15 -86.22 22.35
CA ALA A 2 37.67 -84.98 22.92
C ALA A 2 39.06 -84.67 22.36
N GLY A 3 39.42 -83.39 22.38
CA GLY A 3 40.73 -82.84 22.03
C GLY A 3 40.53 -81.46 21.42
N SER A 4 40.92 -80.34 22.01
CA SER A 4 41.94 -80.11 23.03
C SER A 4 41.65 -78.83 23.82
N GLU A 5 41.82 -78.90 25.14
CA GLU A 5 42.00 -77.73 26.00
C GLU A 5 43.39 -77.10 25.77
N SER A 6 43.46 -75.77 25.80
CA SER A 6 44.48 -75.11 26.61
C SER A 6 43.92 -73.77 27.11
N MET A 7 43.96 -73.60 28.43
CA MET A 7 43.50 -72.44 29.16
C MET A 7 44.68 -71.97 30.03
N ASN A 8 45.02 -70.68 29.95
CA ASN A 8 45.82 -69.89 30.90
C ASN A 8 46.10 -68.54 30.21
N GLN A 9 45.90 -67.33 30.75
CA GLN A 9 45.80 -66.83 32.12
C GLN A 9 45.11 -65.45 32.13
N ILE A 10 44.69 -65.08 33.33
CA ILE A 10 43.96 -63.89 33.80
C ILE A 10 44.79 -62.60 33.64
N LYS A 11 44.19 -61.49 33.18
CA LYS A 11 44.08 -60.22 33.96
C LYS A 11 43.33 -59.11 33.21
N VAL A 12 42.19 -58.81 33.82
CA VAL A 12 41.38 -57.60 33.81
C VAL A 12 42.21 -56.31 33.71
N THR A 13 41.87 -55.44 32.76
CA THR A 13 41.73 -54.00 32.98
C THR A 13 41.05 -53.32 31.80
N THR A 14 40.11 -52.42 32.11
CA THR A 14 39.66 -51.27 31.32
C THR A 14 38.92 -51.53 30.01
N ARG A 15 37.57 -51.49 30.04
CA ARG A 15 36.78 -50.26 29.80
C ARG A 15 35.29 -50.61 29.65
N LEU A 16 34.52 -50.15 30.62
CA LEU A 16 33.11 -49.79 30.49
C LEU A 16 32.95 -48.83 29.32
N ALA A 17 32.49 -49.30 28.16
CA ALA A 17 31.95 -48.46 27.10
C ALA A 17 31.35 -49.38 26.05
N LEU A 18 30.07 -49.75 26.18
CA LEU A 18 29.25 -50.23 25.06
C LEU A 18 27.75 -50.40 25.39
N TRP A 19 27.28 -49.87 26.54
CA TRP A 19 25.84 -49.82 26.88
C TRP A 19 25.37 -48.41 27.27
N GLY A 20 26.14 -47.37 26.88
CA GLY A 20 25.84 -45.96 27.14
C GLY A 20 25.66 -45.10 25.88
N TRP A 21 25.58 -45.72 24.70
CA TRP A 21 25.54 -45.01 23.40
C TRP A 21 24.24 -45.17 22.61
N LEU A 22 23.19 -45.73 23.24
CA LEU A 22 21.83 -45.74 22.67
C LEU A 22 20.80 -44.94 23.49
N LEU A 23 21.19 -44.40 24.65
CA LEU A 23 20.33 -43.61 25.55
C LEU A 23 20.74 -42.13 25.66
N THR A 24 21.81 -41.71 24.97
CA THR A 24 22.22 -40.30 24.83
C THR A 24 21.90 -39.72 23.45
N PHE A 25 21.40 -40.51 22.49
CA PHE A 25 20.85 -40.00 21.22
C PHE A 25 19.36 -39.67 21.29
N LEU A 26 18.68 -40.00 22.40
CA LEU A 26 17.30 -39.60 22.69
C LEU A 26 17.22 -38.43 23.70
N PHE A 27 18.35 -37.82 24.06
CA PHE A 27 18.43 -36.66 24.97
C PHE A 27 19.29 -35.51 24.41
N SER A 28 19.32 -35.34 23.08
CA SER A 28 19.89 -34.15 22.42
C SER A 28 19.15 -33.74 21.14
N CYS A 29 17.90 -34.16 20.99
CA CYS A 29 17.01 -33.67 19.92
C CYS A 29 15.64 -33.32 20.50
N ASN A 30 15.64 -32.53 21.58
CA ASN A 30 14.42 -32.00 22.19
C ASN A 30 14.55 -30.51 22.56
N SER A 31 15.38 -29.77 21.82
CA SER A 31 15.51 -28.31 21.96
C SER A 31 15.22 -27.55 20.66
N LEU A 32 14.51 -28.14 19.70
CA LEU A 32 14.16 -27.48 18.42
C LEU A 32 12.73 -27.78 17.93
N LEU A 33 11.83 -28.19 18.82
CA LEU A 33 10.39 -28.16 18.54
C LEU A 33 9.69 -27.54 19.75
N ASP A 34 9.98 -26.26 19.94
CA ASP A 34 9.21 -25.37 20.81
C ASP A 34 8.03 -24.87 19.97
N TRP A 35 6.98 -25.69 19.88
CA TRP A 35 5.68 -25.31 19.28
C TRP A 35 4.74 -24.76 20.36
N ASP A 36 5.27 -24.32 21.50
CA ASP A 36 4.47 -23.61 22.48
C ASP A 36 4.06 -22.26 21.86
N ASP A 37 2.83 -22.22 21.36
CA ASP A 37 2.08 -21.01 20.95
C ASP A 37 1.74 -20.12 22.16
N THR A 38 2.62 -20.14 23.17
CA THR A 38 2.57 -19.32 24.38
C THR A 38 3.86 -18.52 24.53
N ARG A 39 4.50 -18.17 23.41
CA ARG A 39 5.58 -17.18 23.48
C ARG A 39 4.96 -15.91 24.07
N PRO A 40 5.46 -15.43 25.22
CA PRO A 40 4.93 -14.22 25.81
C PRO A 40 5.26 -13.06 24.88
N CYS A 41 4.31 -12.14 24.76
CA CYS A 41 4.51 -10.89 24.08
C CYS A 41 5.80 -10.19 24.55
N GLY A 42 6.51 -9.54 23.63
CA GLY A 42 7.71 -8.79 23.94
C GLY A 42 8.99 -9.62 23.94
N ASN A 43 9.03 -10.69 23.14
CA ASN A 43 10.20 -11.55 23.02
C ASN A 43 11.08 -11.21 21.79
N GLY A 44 10.62 -10.27 20.96
CA GLY A 44 11.28 -9.77 19.75
C GLY A 44 11.05 -10.66 18.53
N ILE A 45 10.10 -11.59 18.59
CA ILE A 45 9.78 -12.51 17.49
C ILE A 45 8.26 -12.60 17.34
N THR A 46 7.75 -12.01 16.27
CA THR A 46 6.34 -12.09 15.91
C THR A 46 5.91 -13.54 15.62
N SER A 47 4.92 -14.02 16.38
CA SER A 47 4.23 -15.29 16.16
C SER A 47 2.96 -15.13 15.32
N SER A 48 2.33 -16.24 14.93
CA SER A 48 1.06 -16.22 14.17
C SER A 48 -0.13 -15.64 14.95
N THR A 49 -0.01 -15.50 16.27
CA THR A 49 -1.06 -14.95 17.16
C THR A 49 -0.81 -13.50 17.57
N GLU A 50 0.33 -12.92 17.17
CA GLU A 50 0.75 -11.56 17.50
C GLU A 50 0.64 -10.67 16.26
N GLU A 51 0.10 -9.47 16.42
CA GLU A 51 0.07 -8.45 15.35
C GLU A 51 1.40 -7.70 15.26
N CYS A 52 2.17 -7.67 16.36
CA CYS A 52 3.49 -7.04 16.48
C CYS A 52 4.30 -7.71 17.61
N ASP A 53 5.61 -7.52 17.65
CA ASP A 53 6.46 -7.80 18.82
C ASP A 53 7.70 -6.89 18.74
N ASP A 54 7.82 -5.94 19.65
CA ASP A 54 8.91 -4.96 19.69
C ASP A 54 9.99 -5.29 20.75
N GLY A 55 10.01 -6.54 21.21
CA GLY A 55 11.00 -7.02 22.16
C GLY A 55 10.78 -6.58 23.60
N ASN A 56 9.60 -6.03 23.92
CA ASN A 56 9.22 -5.72 25.28
C ASN A 56 7.68 -5.71 25.51
N THR A 57 7.22 -5.50 26.74
CA THR A 57 5.76 -5.44 27.08
C THR A 57 5.34 -4.06 27.60
N THR A 58 6.12 -3.04 27.27
CA THR A 58 5.71 -1.64 27.50
C THR A 58 4.56 -1.37 26.54
N GLY A 59 3.66 -0.47 26.95
CA GLY A 59 2.68 0.06 26.02
C GLY A 59 2.98 1.52 25.74
N GLY A 60 2.49 2.02 24.62
CA GLY A 60 2.75 3.32 24.03
C GLY A 60 3.97 3.37 23.10
N ASP A 61 4.63 2.24 22.84
CA ASP A 61 5.75 2.09 21.90
C ASP A 61 5.34 1.31 20.64
N GLY A 62 4.04 1.29 20.33
CA GLY A 62 3.48 0.83 19.07
C GLY A 62 3.30 -0.69 18.98
N CYS A 63 3.72 -1.42 20.01
CA CYS A 63 3.25 -2.77 20.27
C CYS A 63 2.77 -2.86 21.71
N SER A 64 1.52 -3.28 21.89
CA SER A 64 0.93 -3.32 23.23
C SER A 64 1.55 -4.43 24.05
N ALA A 65 1.36 -4.37 25.37
CA ALA A 65 1.72 -5.45 26.28
C ALA A 65 1.06 -6.82 25.95
N THR A 66 0.09 -6.84 25.03
CA THR A 66 -0.58 -8.04 24.52
C THR A 66 -0.31 -8.31 23.04
N CYS A 67 0.70 -7.65 22.46
CA CYS A 67 1.18 -7.84 21.09
C CYS A 67 0.11 -7.58 20.03
N LEU A 68 -0.79 -6.66 20.35
CA LEU A 68 -1.64 -5.95 19.40
C LEU A 68 -0.93 -4.66 19.01
N ILE A 69 -1.04 -4.26 17.74
CA ILE A 69 -0.48 -2.99 17.29
C ILE A 69 -1.15 -1.86 18.07
N GLU A 70 -0.35 -0.99 18.68
CA GLU A 70 -0.91 0.20 19.33
C GLU A 70 -1.07 1.31 18.33
N TYR A 71 -2.29 1.80 18.21
CA TYR A 71 -2.56 2.97 17.40
C TYR A 71 -2.19 4.22 18.21
N THR A 72 -1.02 4.79 17.96
CA THR A 72 -0.74 6.17 18.39
C THR A 72 -1.80 7.09 17.78
N PRO A 73 -2.60 7.81 18.60
CA PRO A 73 -3.64 8.67 18.08
C PRO A 73 -3.03 9.76 17.19
N SER A 74 -3.22 9.61 15.88
CA SER A 74 -2.72 10.56 14.90
C SER A 74 -3.85 11.09 14.03
N ARG A 75 -3.68 12.35 13.65
CA ARG A 75 -4.58 13.07 12.74
C ARG A 75 -3.86 13.49 11.47
N LYS A 76 -2.66 12.96 11.23
CA LYS A 76 -1.93 13.17 10.00
C LYS A 76 -2.37 12.10 9.01
N VAL A 77 -2.81 12.53 7.83
CA VAL A 77 -3.21 11.65 6.74
C VAL A 77 -2.41 12.04 5.50
N ASP A 78 -1.64 11.10 4.97
CA ASP A 78 -0.90 11.23 3.71
C ASP A 78 -1.64 10.41 2.64
N LEU A 79 -2.17 11.07 1.61
CA LEU A 79 -2.87 10.43 0.50
C LEU A 79 -1.98 10.47 -0.74
N LEU A 80 -1.54 9.32 -1.23
CA LEU A 80 -0.82 9.19 -2.49
C LEU A 80 -1.74 8.61 -3.55
N PHE A 81 -2.04 9.38 -4.58
CA PHE A 81 -2.71 8.89 -5.78
C PHE A 81 -1.67 8.52 -6.83
N VAL A 82 -1.67 7.26 -7.24
CA VAL A 82 -0.85 6.74 -8.33
C VAL A 82 -1.81 6.52 -9.49
N VAL A 83 -1.72 7.37 -10.51
CA VAL A 83 -2.79 7.55 -11.49
C VAL A 83 -2.28 7.22 -12.88
N ASP A 84 -3.04 6.38 -13.58
CA ASP A 84 -2.93 6.25 -15.01
C ASP A 84 -3.59 7.47 -15.69
N PHE A 85 -2.79 8.16 -16.52
CA PHE A 85 -3.19 9.32 -17.31
C PHE A 85 -3.43 8.94 -18.78
N SER A 86 -3.73 7.67 -19.07
CA SER A 86 -4.09 7.22 -20.39
C SER A 86 -5.42 7.82 -20.82
N LEU A 87 -5.67 7.82 -22.13
CA LEU A 87 -6.93 8.32 -22.68
C LEU A 87 -8.13 7.44 -22.28
N SER A 88 -7.92 6.14 -21.98
CA SER A 88 -8.97 5.26 -21.45
C SER A 88 -9.44 5.71 -20.07
N MET A 89 -8.56 6.33 -19.30
CA MET A 89 -8.85 6.80 -17.95
C MET A 89 -9.50 8.19 -17.87
N ASP A 90 -9.63 8.93 -18.97
CA ASP A 90 -10.16 10.30 -18.99
C ASP A 90 -11.54 10.43 -18.31
N THR A 91 -12.46 9.53 -18.62
CA THR A 91 -13.81 9.56 -18.04
C THR A 91 -13.77 9.19 -16.57
N PHE A 92 -13.04 8.13 -16.20
CA PHE A 92 -12.91 7.70 -14.81
C PHE A 92 -12.27 8.76 -13.91
N ARG A 93 -11.23 9.46 -14.39
CA ARG A 93 -10.62 10.59 -13.68
C ARG A 93 -11.64 11.72 -13.44
N GLY A 94 -12.46 12.02 -14.44
CA GLY A 94 -13.53 13.03 -14.35
C GLY A 94 -14.61 12.64 -13.34
N ASP A 95 -15.08 11.39 -13.38
CA ASP A 95 -16.09 10.88 -12.45
C ASP A 95 -15.55 10.84 -11.01
N PHE A 96 -14.33 10.35 -10.82
CA PHE A 96 -13.65 10.34 -9.53
C PHE A 96 -13.50 11.76 -8.96
N TYR A 97 -13.04 12.71 -9.79
CA TYR A 97 -12.93 14.12 -9.41
C TYR A 97 -14.27 14.68 -8.92
N SER A 98 -15.37 14.38 -9.62
CA SER A 98 -16.71 14.89 -9.28
C SER A 98 -17.18 14.45 -7.87
N ARG A 99 -16.64 13.34 -7.36
CA ARG A 99 -16.97 12.73 -6.08
C ARG A 99 -15.96 13.03 -4.98
N PHE A 100 -14.80 13.62 -5.31
CA PHE A 100 -13.78 13.99 -4.32
C PHE A 100 -14.29 14.81 -3.12
N PRO A 101 -15.25 15.75 -3.27
CA PRO A 101 -15.83 16.45 -2.12
C PRO A 101 -16.47 15.54 -1.07
N GLU A 102 -16.95 14.35 -1.45
CA GLU A 102 -17.54 13.39 -0.51
C GLU A 102 -16.49 12.88 0.49
N LEU A 103 -15.29 12.55 0.00
CA LEU A 103 -14.15 12.19 0.87
C LEU A 103 -13.86 13.31 1.88
N LEU A 104 -13.80 14.55 1.41
CA LEU A 104 -13.54 15.70 2.29
C LEU A 104 -14.62 15.89 3.35
N SER A 105 -15.89 15.64 3.00
CA SER A 105 -17.00 15.74 3.96
C SER A 105 -16.93 14.66 5.06
N TRP A 106 -16.49 13.44 4.73
CA TRP A 106 -16.25 12.41 5.75
C TRP A 106 -15.08 12.75 6.67
N LEU A 107 -14.03 13.39 6.13
CA LEU A 107 -12.88 13.82 6.90
C LEU A 107 -13.16 15.08 7.74
N SER A 108 -14.08 15.96 7.31
CA SER A 108 -14.42 17.19 8.03
C SER A 108 -15.23 16.94 9.30
N VAL A 109 -15.96 15.82 9.37
CA VAL A 109 -16.76 15.43 10.55
C VAL A 109 -15.98 14.64 11.59
N VAL A 110 -14.73 14.26 11.30
CA VAL A 110 -13.82 13.66 12.30
C VAL A 110 -13.77 14.56 13.52
N LYS A 111 -13.75 13.98 14.73
CA LYS A 111 -13.64 14.74 15.98
C LYS A 111 -12.50 15.76 15.92
N GLY A 112 -12.82 17.05 16.06
CA GLY A 112 -11.91 18.19 15.98
C GLY A 112 -11.63 18.68 14.54
N GLY A 113 -12.46 18.32 13.57
CA GLY A 113 -12.45 18.84 12.19
C GLY A 113 -11.55 18.11 11.21
N LEU A 114 -11.28 18.75 10.08
CA LEU A 114 -10.43 18.19 9.02
C LEU A 114 -9.04 17.82 9.57
N PRO A 115 -8.53 16.59 9.31
CA PRO A 115 -7.18 16.18 9.70
C PRO A 115 -6.09 17.01 9.00
N ASP A 116 -4.85 16.80 9.40
CA ASP A 116 -3.68 17.36 8.73
C ASP A 116 -3.39 16.54 7.48
N LEU A 117 -3.52 17.14 6.30
CA LEU A 117 -3.51 16.44 5.01
C LEU A 117 -2.27 16.78 4.19
N HIS A 118 -1.59 15.74 3.72
CA HIS A 118 -0.73 15.81 2.53
C HIS A 118 -1.40 15.00 1.42
N ILE A 119 -1.56 15.57 0.23
CA ILE A 119 -2.16 14.88 -0.92
C ILE A 119 -1.23 15.00 -2.12
N GLY A 120 -0.62 13.88 -2.49
CA GLY A 120 0.28 13.75 -3.64
C GLY A 120 -0.41 13.01 -4.78
N ILE A 121 -0.12 13.40 -6.01
CA ILE A 121 -0.50 12.64 -7.21
C ILE A 121 0.79 12.39 -8.00
N THR A 122 1.01 11.18 -8.48
CA THR A 122 2.08 10.83 -9.40
C THR A 122 1.50 10.04 -10.58
N SER A 123 2.11 10.12 -11.76
CA SER A 123 1.71 9.25 -12.87
C SER A 123 2.31 7.85 -12.71
N MET A 124 1.85 6.90 -13.53
CA MET A 124 2.41 5.56 -13.63
C MET A 124 3.52 5.43 -14.69
N ASP A 125 3.88 6.53 -15.38
CA ASP A 125 4.95 6.56 -16.38
C ASP A 125 6.33 6.74 -15.73
N VAL A 126 6.98 5.64 -15.40
CA VAL A 126 8.40 5.60 -15.00
C VAL A 126 9.34 5.29 -16.18
N GLY A 127 8.83 5.40 -17.41
CA GLY A 127 9.55 5.19 -18.66
C GLY A 127 9.84 3.74 -19.03
N ALA A 128 10.34 3.55 -20.25
CA ALA A 128 10.58 2.23 -20.85
C ALA A 128 12.05 1.77 -20.78
N SER A 129 12.77 2.19 -19.73
CA SER A 129 14.14 1.74 -19.41
C SER A 129 15.11 1.77 -20.61
N GLY A 130 15.09 2.86 -21.38
CA GLY A 130 15.97 3.07 -22.54
C GLY A 130 15.39 2.65 -23.90
N ASN A 131 14.24 1.97 -23.93
CA ASN A 131 13.46 1.82 -25.15
C ASN A 131 12.71 3.13 -25.45
N ASN A 132 12.66 3.53 -26.73
CA ASN A 132 11.92 4.73 -27.13
C ASN A 132 10.53 4.32 -27.62
N LEU A 133 9.57 4.33 -26.71
CA LEU A 133 8.18 4.03 -27.02
C LEU A 133 7.37 5.33 -27.13
N VAL A 134 6.42 5.36 -28.05
CA VAL A 134 5.47 6.48 -28.16
C VAL A 134 4.68 6.55 -26.85
N GLY A 135 4.80 7.66 -26.12
CA GLY A 135 4.18 7.83 -24.80
C GLY A 135 5.04 7.37 -23.61
N CYS A 136 6.14 6.62 -23.81
CA CYS A 136 7.08 6.22 -22.74
C CYS A 136 8.50 6.70 -23.06
N ILE A 137 8.69 8.01 -23.24
CA ILE A 137 10.00 8.56 -23.66
C ILE A 137 10.92 8.71 -22.46
N GLY A 138 12.12 8.13 -22.53
CA GLY A 138 13.15 8.30 -21.50
C GLY A 138 12.79 7.55 -20.20
N ASN A 139 12.83 8.26 -19.08
CA ASN A 139 12.51 7.74 -17.74
C ASN A 139 11.07 8.10 -17.29
N GLY A 140 10.22 8.54 -18.22
CA GLY A 140 8.91 9.08 -17.87
C GLY A 140 9.02 10.27 -16.91
N ASP A 141 8.08 10.39 -15.97
CA ASP A 141 8.15 11.37 -14.88
C ASP A 141 8.97 10.90 -13.68
N ASP A 142 9.42 9.63 -13.69
CA ASP A 142 10.27 9.00 -12.67
C ASP A 142 9.59 8.87 -11.28
N GLY A 143 8.26 8.89 -11.22
CA GLY A 143 7.50 8.84 -9.96
C GLY A 143 7.57 10.15 -9.17
N LYS A 144 7.73 11.28 -9.88
CA LYS A 144 7.65 12.61 -9.28
C LYS A 144 6.21 12.95 -8.92
N LEU A 145 6.03 13.59 -7.77
CA LEU A 145 4.75 14.18 -7.43
C LEU A 145 4.47 15.38 -8.37
N LEU A 146 3.22 15.46 -8.81
CA LEU A 146 2.75 16.43 -9.79
C LEU A 146 2.54 17.80 -9.16
N LYS A 147 2.78 18.84 -9.97
CA LYS A 147 2.54 20.22 -9.59
C LYS A 147 1.62 20.90 -10.59
N VAL A 148 0.79 21.81 -10.10
CA VAL A 148 0.01 22.73 -10.95
C VAL A 148 0.73 24.07 -11.00
N ASP A 149 0.82 24.64 -12.21
CA ASP A 149 1.42 25.96 -12.40
C ASP A 149 0.75 27.03 -11.53
N THR A 150 1.58 27.97 -11.05
CA THR A 150 1.20 29.05 -10.12
C THR A 150 -0.05 29.82 -10.57
N PRO A 151 -0.93 30.25 -9.63
CA PRO A 151 -0.64 30.48 -8.21
C PRO A 151 -0.88 29.29 -7.26
N ASN A 152 -1.10 28.08 -7.77
CA ASN A 152 -1.91 27.13 -7.01
C ASN A 152 -1.17 26.10 -6.13
N LEU A 153 0.16 25.98 -6.19
CA LEU A 153 0.96 25.29 -5.16
C LEU A 153 2.28 26.02 -4.90
N LEU A 154 2.39 26.65 -3.73
CA LEU A 154 3.60 27.32 -3.28
C LEU A 154 4.65 26.27 -2.89
N ASN A 155 5.79 26.30 -3.58
CA ASN A 155 7.05 25.60 -3.27
C ASN A 155 7.03 24.05 -3.19
N GLN A 156 5.87 23.41 -3.14
CA GLN A 156 5.72 21.95 -3.06
C GLN A 156 5.04 21.37 -4.31
N ASN A 157 5.22 20.06 -4.50
CA ASN A 157 4.61 19.26 -5.58
C ASN A 157 3.47 18.36 -5.05
N TYR A 158 2.83 18.78 -3.98
CA TYR A 158 1.69 18.10 -3.38
C TYR A 158 0.90 19.11 -2.57
N ILE A 159 -0.36 18.81 -2.32
CA ILE A 159 -1.25 19.65 -1.52
C ILE A 159 -0.86 19.49 -0.05
N VAL A 160 -0.71 20.61 0.65
CA VAL A 160 -0.48 20.67 2.10
C VAL A 160 -1.61 21.46 2.73
N ASP A 161 -2.36 20.84 3.64
CA ASP A 161 -3.41 21.50 4.44
C ASP A 161 -3.32 21.06 5.90
N LEU A 162 -2.89 21.96 6.78
CA LEU A 162 -2.55 21.64 8.17
C LEU A 162 -3.26 22.56 9.17
N ALA A 163 -3.51 22.06 10.37
CA ALA A 163 -3.90 22.89 11.48
C ALA A 163 -2.72 23.80 11.92
N PRO A 164 -2.95 25.10 12.19
CA PRO A 164 -1.91 25.98 12.71
C PRO A 164 -1.50 25.59 14.12
N VAL A 165 -0.20 25.67 14.42
CA VAL A 165 0.35 25.30 15.73
C VAL A 165 0.65 26.54 16.57
N GLY A 166 0.42 26.43 17.89
CA GLY A 166 0.74 27.49 18.85
C GLY A 166 -0.28 28.65 18.88
N CYS A 167 -1.53 28.41 18.48
CA CYS A 167 -2.63 29.35 18.63
C CYS A 167 -3.87 28.66 19.21
N GLN A 168 -4.82 29.46 19.70
CA GLN A 168 -6.10 28.98 20.21
C GLN A 168 -7.16 29.04 19.10
N ILE A 169 -7.94 27.97 18.97
CA ILE A 169 -9.06 27.88 18.03
C ILE A 169 -10.30 27.50 18.85
N ALA A 170 -11.30 28.39 18.86
CA ALA A 170 -12.58 28.14 19.49
C ALA A 170 -13.47 27.37 18.52
N GLN A 171 -13.88 26.18 18.93
CA GLN A 171 -14.56 25.20 18.08
C GLN A 171 -15.94 24.86 18.64
N ALA A 172 -16.90 24.63 17.75
CA ALA A 172 -18.20 24.08 18.06
C ALA A 172 -18.48 22.92 17.09
N GLN A 173 -18.55 21.70 17.62
CA GLN A 173 -18.88 20.51 16.84
C GLN A 173 -19.94 19.71 17.60
N ARG A 174 -21.05 19.40 16.92
CA ARG A 174 -22.01 18.41 17.40
C ARG A 174 -21.64 17.05 16.81
N PRO A 175 -21.98 15.94 17.49
CA PRO A 175 -21.76 14.60 16.93
C PRO A 175 -22.39 14.47 15.54
N GLY A 176 -21.60 14.04 14.55
CA GLY A 176 -22.05 13.87 13.17
C GLY A 176 -22.27 15.16 12.37
N GLU A 177 -21.94 16.33 12.92
CA GLU A 177 -21.94 17.61 12.20
C GLU A 177 -20.50 18.08 11.96
N GLU A 178 -20.30 18.87 10.89
CA GLU A 178 -19.02 19.52 10.61
C GLU A 178 -18.61 20.43 11.78
N LEU A 179 -17.31 20.43 12.08
CA LEU A 179 -16.71 21.38 13.00
C LEU A 179 -16.91 22.81 12.48
N LYS A 180 -17.44 23.72 13.29
CA LYS A 180 -17.43 25.16 12.99
C LYS A 180 -16.54 25.91 13.95
N CYS A 181 -15.70 26.81 13.44
CA CYS A 181 -14.88 27.67 14.28
C CYS A 181 -15.60 29.00 14.55
N THR A 182 -15.68 29.35 15.83
CA THR A 182 -16.37 30.58 16.30
C THR A 182 -15.39 31.73 16.56
N GLY A 183 -14.08 31.45 16.57
CA GLY A 183 -13.01 32.43 16.67
C GLY A 183 -11.65 31.77 16.80
N HIS A 184 -10.57 32.51 16.58
CA HIS A 184 -9.20 32.03 16.76
C HIS A 184 -8.20 33.15 17.06
N SER A 185 -7.04 32.79 17.61
CA SER A 185 -5.91 33.69 17.85
C SER A 185 -4.76 33.53 16.83
N CYS A 186 -4.96 32.70 15.80
CA CYS A 186 -3.92 32.34 14.83
C CYS A 186 -3.51 33.51 13.92
N SER A 187 -2.24 33.54 13.54
CA SER A 187 -1.63 34.49 12.60
C SER A 187 -0.65 33.78 11.67
N GLU A 188 -0.14 34.46 10.64
CA GLU A 188 0.81 33.88 9.68
C GLU A 188 2.02 33.21 10.32
N THR A 189 2.47 33.66 11.50
CA THR A 189 3.61 33.03 12.19
C THR A 189 3.31 31.60 12.65
N ASN A 190 2.05 31.28 12.90
CA ASN A 190 1.61 29.93 13.26
C ASN A 190 1.73 28.93 12.09
N CYS A 191 1.86 29.43 10.85
CA CYS A 191 2.10 28.63 9.65
C CYS A 191 3.56 28.62 9.18
N ARG A 192 4.44 29.35 9.87
CA ARG A 192 5.87 29.50 9.49
C ARG A 192 6.83 28.77 10.41
N ALA A 193 6.33 28.14 11.48
CA ALA A 193 7.16 27.41 12.42
C ALA A 193 7.65 26.10 11.78
N PRO A 194 8.97 25.83 11.70
CA PRO A 194 9.52 24.60 11.12
C PRO A 194 9.15 23.30 11.89
N ILE A 195 8.35 23.41 12.95
CA ILE A 195 8.02 22.33 13.89
C ILE A 195 6.90 21.41 13.36
N VAL A 196 6.22 21.77 12.27
CA VAL A 196 5.01 21.04 11.84
C VAL A 196 5.23 20.11 10.64
N THR A 197 6.30 20.29 9.87
CA THR A 197 6.34 19.70 8.51
C THR A 197 7.72 19.31 7.96
N GLY A 198 8.82 19.73 8.58
CA GLY A 198 10.14 19.64 7.93
C GLY A 198 10.27 20.50 6.66
N LEU A 199 9.29 21.39 6.42
CA LEU A 199 9.23 22.32 5.29
C LEU A 199 9.87 23.68 5.65
N GLU A 200 10.35 24.38 4.62
CA GLU A 200 11.04 25.66 4.81
C GLU A 200 10.05 26.78 5.23
N PRO A 201 10.50 27.80 6.01
CA PRO A 201 9.65 28.91 6.39
C PRO A 201 9.15 29.73 5.19
N GLY A 202 7.83 29.95 5.11
CA GLY A 202 7.19 30.76 4.05
C GLY A 202 6.54 29.95 2.93
N GLU A 203 6.50 28.62 3.06
CA GLU A 203 5.83 27.73 2.10
C GLU A 203 4.33 27.62 2.30
N LEU A 204 3.82 27.97 3.49
CA LEU A 204 2.40 27.92 3.83
C LEU A 204 1.85 29.32 4.18
N SER A 205 0.61 29.55 3.78
CA SER A 205 -0.16 30.76 4.11
C SER A 205 -1.31 30.40 5.05
N LEU A 206 -1.62 31.30 5.98
CA LEU A 206 -2.79 31.16 6.85
C LEU A 206 -4.06 31.54 6.07
N VAL A 207 -5.01 30.62 5.98
CA VAL A 207 -6.33 30.86 5.40
C VAL A 207 -7.45 30.31 6.29
N LEU A 208 -8.68 30.73 6.03
CA LEU A 208 -9.85 30.12 6.65
C LEU A 208 -10.42 29.07 5.70
N ASP A 209 -10.78 27.90 6.23
CA ASP A 209 -11.60 26.94 5.51
C ASP A 209 -13.07 27.38 5.46
N GLU A 210 -13.90 26.56 4.80
CA GLU A 210 -15.33 26.83 4.60
C GLU A 210 -16.12 26.89 5.91
N GLN A 211 -15.59 26.26 6.97
CA GLN A 211 -16.14 26.23 8.31
C GLN A 211 -15.60 27.36 9.21
N GLY A 212 -14.79 28.27 8.66
CA GLY A 212 -14.20 29.42 9.34
C GLY A 212 -13.03 29.04 10.25
N CYS A 213 -12.47 27.84 10.11
CA CYS A 213 -11.33 27.38 10.88
C CYS A 213 -10.02 27.78 10.21
N PRO A 214 -9.02 28.26 10.97
CA PRO A 214 -7.74 28.64 10.42
C PRO A 214 -6.95 27.39 10.00
N ARG A 215 -6.36 27.43 8.80
CA ARG A 215 -5.58 26.36 8.16
C ARG A 215 -4.30 26.94 7.55
N CYS A 216 -3.22 26.17 7.57
CA CYS A 216 -1.95 26.50 6.92
C CYS A 216 -1.86 25.72 5.60
N ARG A 217 -1.91 26.44 4.47
CA ARG A 217 -2.01 25.84 3.13
C ARG A 217 -0.95 26.35 2.17
N ASN A 218 -0.51 25.49 1.26
CA ASN A 218 0.31 25.90 0.12
C ASN A 218 -0.52 26.28 -1.12
N TYR A 219 -1.84 26.28 -1.01
CA TYR A 219 -2.80 26.77 -2.00
C TYR A 219 -3.74 27.77 -1.32
N VAL A 220 -3.91 28.94 -1.94
CA VAL A 220 -4.55 30.09 -1.27
C VAL A 220 -5.78 30.59 -2.02
N THR A 221 -5.76 30.49 -3.35
CA THR A 221 -6.80 31.03 -4.23
C THR A 221 -7.90 30.02 -4.53
N ASP A 222 -7.50 28.78 -4.79
CA ASP A 222 -8.41 27.68 -5.09
C ASP A 222 -8.86 26.97 -3.82
N SER A 223 -10.02 26.31 -3.87
CA SER A 223 -10.41 25.28 -2.92
C SER A 223 -9.54 24.02 -3.06
N MET A 224 -9.55 23.15 -2.03
CA MET A 224 -8.84 21.87 -2.07
C MET A 224 -9.31 21.00 -3.26
N SER A 225 -10.62 20.96 -3.50
CA SER A 225 -11.20 20.23 -4.63
C SER A 225 -10.72 20.75 -5.97
N GLU A 226 -10.68 22.07 -6.17
CA GLU A 226 -10.22 22.66 -7.43
C GLU A 226 -8.75 22.36 -7.71
N ILE A 227 -7.86 22.46 -6.70
CA ILE A 227 -6.45 22.16 -6.89
C ILE A 227 -6.21 20.66 -7.11
N PHE A 228 -6.94 19.80 -6.39
CA PHE A 228 -6.94 18.35 -6.62
C PHE A 228 -7.38 18.02 -8.05
N GLY A 229 -8.47 18.62 -8.52
CA GLY A 229 -8.98 18.45 -9.89
C GLY A 229 -7.98 18.88 -10.94
N LYS A 230 -7.25 19.99 -10.73
CA LYS A 230 -6.19 20.43 -11.66
C LYS A 230 -5.02 19.46 -11.74
N LEU A 231 -4.65 18.82 -10.63
CA LEU A 231 -3.63 17.76 -10.62
C LEU A 231 -4.16 16.49 -11.33
N LEU A 232 -5.37 16.05 -10.98
CA LEU A 232 -5.94 14.79 -11.45
C LEU A 232 -6.35 14.82 -12.93
N MET A 233 -6.83 15.98 -13.41
CA MET A 233 -7.24 16.19 -14.80
C MET A 233 -6.10 16.74 -15.67
N GLY A 234 -4.85 16.53 -15.26
CA GLY A 234 -3.67 16.83 -16.05
C GLY A 234 -3.69 16.17 -17.44
N PRO A 235 -2.85 16.65 -18.37
CA PRO A 235 -2.83 16.17 -19.74
C PRO A 235 -2.53 14.68 -19.80
N ALA A 236 -3.21 13.98 -20.70
CA ALA A 236 -2.93 12.57 -20.95
C ALA A 236 -1.49 12.41 -21.45
N THR A 237 -0.64 11.85 -20.61
CA THR A 237 0.81 11.77 -20.81
C THR A 237 1.36 10.39 -20.50
N SER A 238 0.49 9.43 -20.20
CA SER A 238 0.94 8.11 -19.76
C SER A 238 1.40 7.21 -20.90
N CYS A 239 2.14 6.22 -20.45
CA CYS A 239 2.83 5.23 -21.22
C CYS A 239 1.94 3.99 -21.24
N GLY A 240 1.56 3.43 -22.40
CA GLY A 240 0.74 2.20 -22.47
C GLY A 240 1.38 0.92 -21.86
N TRP A 241 2.39 1.08 -21.02
CA TRP A 241 3.07 0.09 -20.18
C TRP A 241 3.17 0.66 -18.76
N GLU A 242 2.03 0.72 -18.06
CA GLU A 242 1.94 1.36 -16.75
C GLU A 242 2.70 0.59 -15.67
N GLN A 243 3.36 1.33 -14.76
CA GLN A 243 4.23 0.76 -13.71
C GLN A 243 3.83 1.28 -12.31
N PRO A 244 2.59 1.03 -11.86
CA PRO A 244 2.03 1.54 -10.61
C PRO A 244 2.88 1.24 -9.38
N LEU A 245 3.39 0.01 -9.21
CA LEU A 245 4.15 -0.35 -8.01
C LEU A 245 5.50 0.37 -7.92
N GLU A 246 6.18 0.52 -9.06
CA GLU A 246 7.43 1.29 -9.12
C GLU A 246 7.19 2.79 -8.92
N ALA A 247 6.18 3.35 -9.59
CA ALA A 247 5.81 4.75 -9.44
C ALA A 247 5.50 5.11 -7.98
N MET A 248 4.71 4.27 -7.30
CA MET A 248 4.44 4.37 -5.87
C MET A 248 5.73 4.44 -5.05
N MET A 249 6.65 3.48 -5.25
CA MET A 249 7.88 3.45 -4.46
C MET A 249 8.76 4.67 -4.71
N ARG A 250 8.88 5.14 -5.96
CA ARG A 250 9.66 6.35 -6.28
C ARG A 250 9.04 7.62 -5.69
N ALA A 251 7.71 7.70 -5.67
CA ALA A 251 6.97 8.76 -5.00
C ALA A 251 7.24 8.78 -3.49
N LEU A 252 7.28 7.63 -2.84
CA LEU A 252 7.42 7.52 -1.38
C LEU A 252 8.87 7.58 -0.87
N THR A 253 9.84 7.12 -1.66
CA THR A 253 11.25 7.00 -1.21
C THR A 253 12.07 8.27 -1.41
N SER A 254 11.45 9.38 -1.81
CA SER A 254 12.13 10.66 -1.97
C SER A 254 13.35 10.59 -2.90
N ALA A 255 13.24 9.84 -4.01
CA ALA A 255 14.28 9.85 -5.05
C ALA A 255 14.42 11.25 -5.71
N HIS A 256 13.42 12.11 -5.51
CA HIS A 256 13.31 13.44 -6.08
C HIS A 256 13.09 14.50 -5.00
N PRO A 257 13.75 15.69 -5.12
CA PRO A 257 13.46 16.84 -4.26
C PRO A 257 11.97 17.21 -4.19
N GLU A 258 11.25 17.00 -5.29
CA GLU A 258 9.80 17.21 -5.42
C GLU A 258 8.97 16.35 -4.45
N ASN A 259 9.51 15.21 -4.03
CA ASN A 259 8.84 14.25 -3.16
C ASN A 259 9.27 14.40 -1.69
N PHE A 260 10.18 15.34 -1.39
CA PHE A 260 10.69 15.53 -0.03
C PHE A 260 9.59 15.96 0.91
N ASN A 261 9.63 15.42 2.14
CA ASN A 261 8.68 15.71 3.22
C ASN A 261 7.22 15.37 2.93
N PHE A 262 6.91 14.69 1.82
CA PHE A 262 5.56 14.23 1.55
C PHE A 262 5.07 13.27 2.64
N ARG A 263 5.88 12.27 3.01
CA ARG A 263 5.57 11.33 4.10
C ARG A 263 5.90 11.96 5.46
N ARG A 264 4.96 11.86 6.39
CA ARG A 264 5.13 12.34 7.76
C ARG A 264 5.16 11.17 8.75
N PRO A 265 6.01 11.26 9.80
CA PRO A 265 5.99 10.27 10.86
C PRO A 265 4.63 10.31 11.58
N ASP A 266 4.17 9.14 12.02
CA ASP A 266 2.89 8.90 12.67
C ASP A 266 1.68 9.15 11.77
N ALA A 267 1.84 9.33 10.45
CA ALA A 267 0.70 9.52 9.54
C ALA A 267 0.02 8.21 9.16
N HIS A 268 -1.29 8.27 8.92
CA HIS A 268 -2.00 7.27 8.15
C HIS A 268 -1.69 7.51 6.66
N LEU A 269 -0.96 6.61 6.04
CA LEU A 269 -0.67 6.64 4.60
C LEU A 269 -1.69 5.80 3.85
N ILE A 270 -2.38 6.41 2.91
CA ILE A 270 -3.24 5.71 1.97
C ILE A 270 -2.66 5.89 0.57
N ILE A 271 -2.51 4.76 -0.10
CA ILE A 271 -2.05 4.68 -1.48
C ILE A 271 -3.25 4.28 -2.32
N VAL A 272 -3.62 5.09 -3.28
CA VAL A 272 -4.74 4.85 -4.18
C VAL A 272 -4.19 4.65 -5.59
N PHE A 273 -4.24 3.42 -6.08
CA PHE A 273 -3.98 3.11 -7.49
C PHE A 273 -5.25 3.32 -8.30
N MET A 274 -5.14 4.02 -9.43
CA MET A 274 -6.27 4.24 -10.33
C MET A 274 -5.82 3.99 -11.76
N THR A 275 -6.19 2.84 -12.32
CA THR A 275 -5.72 2.35 -13.63
C THR A 275 -6.62 1.24 -14.16
N ASP A 276 -6.77 1.14 -15.48
CA ASP A 276 -7.39 -0.01 -16.12
C ASP A 276 -6.36 -1.05 -16.64
N GLU A 277 -5.08 -0.86 -16.34
CA GLU A 277 -3.94 -1.70 -16.72
C GLU A 277 -3.27 -2.43 -15.54
N ASP A 278 -2.71 -3.61 -15.81
CA ASP A 278 -1.91 -4.36 -14.83
C ASP A 278 -0.56 -3.68 -14.55
N ASP A 279 0.03 -4.01 -13.39
CA ASP A 279 1.38 -3.57 -13.08
C ASP A 279 2.40 -4.17 -14.05
N CYS A 280 3.04 -3.33 -14.86
CA CYS A 280 4.07 -3.74 -15.81
C CYS A 280 5.49 -3.39 -15.38
N THR A 281 5.78 -3.43 -14.09
CA THR A 281 7.14 -3.10 -13.62
C THR A 281 8.14 -4.20 -13.98
N PRO A 282 9.07 -4.01 -14.94
CA PRO A 282 9.89 -5.09 -15.43
C PRO A 282 11.15 -5.31 -14.57
N THR A 283 11.64 -6.55 -14.58
CA THR A 283 12.98 -6.90 -14.10
C THR A 283 14.07 -6.45 -15.08
N THR A 284 13.77 -6.48 -16.38
CA THR A 284 14.68 -6.16 -17.49
C THR A 284 14.00 -5.33 -18.58
N PRO A 285 14.71 -4.42 -19.27
CA PRO A 285 14.13 -3.61 -20.34
C PRO A 285 13.58 -4.41 -21.54
N ASP A 286 13.95 -5.69 -21.68
CA ASP A 286 13.56 -6.55 -22.79
C ASP A 286 12.04 -6.69 -22.94
N LEU A 287 11.27 -6.57 -21.86
CA LEU A 287 9.80 -6.66 -21.91
C LEU A 287 9.19 -5.57 -22.82
N PHE A 288 9.83 -4.41 -22.86
CA PHE A 288 9.46 -3.26 -23.67
C PHE A 288 10.07 -3.29 -25.07
N ASN A 289 10.90 -4.28 -25.40
CA ASN A 289 11.53 -4.38 -26.71
C ASN A 289 10.51 -4.89 -27.76
N PRO A 290 10.16 -4.08 -28.78
CA PRO A 290 9.23 -4.51 -29.81
C PRO A 290 9.80 -5.62 -30.72
N ALA A 291 11.13 -5.79 -30.75
CA ALA A 291 11.79 -6.84 -31.54
C ALA A 291 11.89 -8.20 -30.83
N ALA A 292 11.51 -8.29 -29.55
CA ALA A 292 11.51 -9.53 -28.78
C ALA A 292 10.24 -10.35 -29.08
N GLU A 293 10.18 -10.95 -30.27
CA GLU A 293 9.05 -11.77 -30.73
C GLU A 293 8.78 -12.97 -29.81
N GLU A 294 9.83 -13.49 -29.16
CA GLU A 294 9.73 -14.60 -28.19
C GLU A 294 8.91 -14.24 -26.94
N LEU A 295 8.71 -12.95 -26.68
CA LEU A 295 7.90 -12.46 -25.57
C LEU A 295 6.41 -12.30 -25.94
N GLY A 296 6.02 -12.66 -27.16
CA GLY A 296 4.63 -12.56 -27.61
C GLY A 296 4.25 -11.17 -28.13
N GLY A 297 2.94 -10.92 -28.24
CA GLY A 297 2.40 -9.68 -28.79
C GLY A 297 2.96 -8.43 -28.11
N TYR A 298 3.20 -7.38 -28.88
CA TYR A 298 3.69 -6.10 -28.36
C TYR A 298 2.51 -5.23 -27.92
N GLY A 299 2.17 -5.30 -26.64
CA GLY A 299 1.11 -4.51 -25.99
C GLY A 299 0.98 -4.82 -24.50
N PRO A 300 0.14 -4.10 -23.74
CA PRO A 300 0.04 -4.18 -22.28
C PRO A 300 -0.17 -5.62 -21.76
N PHE A 301 -0.91 -6.44 -22.51
CA PHE A 301 -1.15 -7.85 -22.19
C PHE A 301 0.14 -8.70 -22.09
N ARG A 302 1.25 -8.26 -22.69
CA ARG A 302 2.56 -8.91 -22.53
C ARG A 302 3.01 -8.90 -21.06
N CYS A 303 2.78 -7.81 -20.34
CA CYS A 303 3.12 -7.70 -18.92
C CYS A 303 2.41 -8.78 -18.12
N TRP A 304 1.12 -8.90 -18.38
CA TRP A 304 0.25 -9.87 -17.77
C TRP A 304 0.73 -11.31 -18.04
N GLN A 305 1.03 -11.64 -19.31
CA GLN A 305 1.52 -12.95 -19.75
C GLN A 305 2.81 -13.38 -19.02
N TRP A 306 3.72 -12.44 -18.78
CA TRP A 306 5.02 -12.69 -18.15
C TRP A 306 5.06 -12.34 -16.66
N GLY A 307 3.95 -11.84 -16.13
CA GLY A 307 3.77 -11.38 -14.76
C GLY A 307 3.03 -12.36 -13.89
N LEU A 308 2.26 -13.27 -14.49
CA LEU A 308 1.36 -14.19 -13.80
C LEU A 308 1.59 -15.66 -14.19
N ARG A 309 1.03 -16.54 -13.37
CA ARG A 309 0.87 -17.97 -13.68
C ARG A 309 -0.50 -18.45 -13.25
N CYS A 310 -1.18 -19.16 -14.15
CA CYS A 310 -2.45 -19.83 -13.89
C CYS A 310 -2.30 -21.35 -13.97
N ASN A 311 -3.38 -22.07 -13.67
CA ASN A 311 -3.42 -23.53 -13.73
C ASN A 311 -3.25 -24.05 -15.17
N GLU A 312 -3.80 -23.31 -16.12
CA GLU A 312 -3.75 -23.61 -17.55
C GLU A 312 -2.49 -23.03 -18.19
N SER A 313 -1.97 -23.72 -19.20
CA SER A 313 -0.87 -23.21 -20.02
C SER A 313 -1.37 -22.06 -20.89
N TRP A 314 -0.56 -21.02 -21.03
CA TRP A 314 -0.85 -19.89 -21.90
C TRP A 314 -0.99 -20.31 -23.37
N GLU A 315 -2.15 -20.08 -23.96
CA GLU A 315 -2.38 -20.16 -25.39
C GLU A 315 -2.75 -18.76 -25.91
N LEU A 316 -1.93 -18.20 -26.79
CA LEU A 316 -2.26 -16.98 -27.52
C LEU A 316 -3.40 -17.30 -28.49
N ASP A 317 -4.65 -17.05 -28.09
CA ASP A 317 -5.77 -17.08 -29.01
C ASP A 317 -5.62 -15.92 -30.01
N PRO A 318 -5.46 -16.18 -31.33
CA PRO A 318 -5.42 -15.14 -32.34
C PRO A 318 -6.69 -14.28 -32.39
N LEU A 319 -7.79 -14.74 -31.80
CA LEU A 319 -9.08 -14.07 -31.71
C LEU A 319 -9.32 -13.36 -30.36
N GLN A 320 -8.35 -13.38 -29.44
CA GLN A 320 -8.45 -12.79 -28.09
C GLN A 320 -9.58 -13.35 -27.20
N ASN A 321 -10.08 -14.58 -27.41
CA ASN A 321 -11.00 -15.21 -26.44
C ASN A 321 -10.22 -15.80 -25.26
N LEU A 322 -9.68 -14.91 -24.42
CA LEU A 322 -8.98 -15.24 -23.18
C LEU A 322 -10.01 -15.57 -22.09
N GLU A 323 -10.79 -16.63 -22.26
CA GLU A 323 -12.01 -16.85 -21.45
C GLU A 323 -11.88 -17.92 -20.35
N ASN A 324 -10.72 -18.57 -20.17
CA ASN A 324 -10.62 -19.76 -19.29
C ASN A 324 -9.28 -19.90 -18.54
N TYR A 325 -8.83 -18.88 -17.80
CA TYR A 325 -7.69 -19.04 -16.88
C TYR A 325 -8.15 -18.99 -15.42
N THR A 326 -7.71 -19.96 -14.62
CA THR A 326 -8.09 -20.14 -13.22
C THR A 326 -6.88 -20.31 -12.32
N GLY A 327 -7.05 -20.02 -11.02
CA GLY A 327 -5.97 -20.17 -10.04
C GLY A 327 -4.76 -19.31 -10.34
N CYS A 328 -4.97 -18.16 -10.99
CA CYS A 328 -3.92 -17.24 -11.35
C CYS A 328 -3.28 -16.63 -10.10
N ARG A 329 -1.96 -16.43 -10.13
CA ARG A 329 -1.19 -15.71 -9.11
C ARG A 329 -0.03 -14.94 -9.74
N PRO A 330 0.51 -13.91 -9.07
CA PRO A 330 1.76 -13.30 -9.47
C PRO A 330 2.90 -14.34 -9.57
N LEU A 331 3.71 -14.19 -10.62
CA LEU A 331 4.89 -14.99 -10.86
C LEU A 331 6.10 -14.33 -10.20
N THR A 332 6.92 -15.11 -9.50
CA THR A 332 8.17 -14.60 -8.93
C THR A 332 9.29 -14.59 -9.96
N GLU A 333 10.32 -13.77 -9.75
CA GLU A 333 11.50 -13.73 -10.61
C GLU A 333 12.22 -15.09 -10.67
N SER A 334 12.22 -15.81 -9.54
CA SER A 334 12.80 -17.16 -9.42
C SER A 334 12.08 -18.23 -10.26
N GLU A 335 10.81 -17.98 -10.58
CA GLU A 335 9.99 -18.85 -11.42
C GLU A 335 10.05 -18.44 -12.91
N GLY A 336 10.93 -17.51 -13.26
CA GLY A 336 11.11 -17.01 -14.63
C GLY A 336 10.21 -15.83 -14.99
N GLY A 337 9.53 -15.22 -14.00
CA GLY A 337 8.76 -13.99 -14.19
C GLY A 337 9.62 -12.85 -14.71
N LYS A 338 9.04 -12.03 -15.60
CA LYS A 338 9.74 -10.86 -16.18
C LYS A 338 9.40 -9.56 -15.48
N LEU A 339 8.44 -9.57 -14.56
CA LEU A 339 8.08 -8.45 -13.71
C LEU A 339 8.69 -8.59 -12.33
N ARG A 340 8.98 -7.46 -11.67
CA ARG A 340 9.53 -7.46 -10.31
C ARG A 340 8.59 -8.13 -9.34
N ASP A 341 9.12 -8.83 -8.34
CA ASP A 341 8.26 -9.53 -7.37
C ASP A 341 7.42 -8.54 -6.54
N VAL A 342 6.12 -8.80 -6.36
CA VAL A 342 5.24 -7.99 -5.50
C VAL A 342 5.74 -7.99 -4.06
N ASN A 343 6.35 -9.09 -3.60
CA ASN A 343 6.94 -9.20 -2.27
C ASN A 343 8.00 -8.11 -2.01
N ARG A 344 8.72 -7.69 -3.05
CA ARG A 344 9.71 -6.63 -2.95
C ARG A 344 9.06 -5.34 -2.46
N TYR A 345 7.96 -4.93 -3.10
CA TYR A 345 7.23 -3.70 -2.79
C TYR A 345 6.63 -3.74 -1.39
N VAL A 346 6.01 -4.87 -1.02
CA VAL A 346 5.46 -5.07 0.32
C VAL A 346 6.56 -4.95 1.38
N ASN A 347 7.69 -5.63 1.19
CA ASN A 347 8.80 -5.62 2.15
C ASN A 347 9.46 -4.24 2.25
N GLU A 348 9.78 -3.61 1.12
CA GLU A 348 10.42 -2.30 1.10
C GLU A 348 9.50 -1.24 1.72
N LEU A 349 8.20 -1.25 1.38
CA LEU A 349 7.25 -0.31 1.97
C LEU A 349 7.06 -0.56 3.47
N THR A 350 6.96 -1.81 3.90
CA THR A 350 6.86 -2.17 5.33
C THR A 350 8.08 -1.66 6.11
N GLN A 351 9.28 -1.80 5.57
CA GLN A 351 10.51 -1.26 6.18
C GLN A 351 10.52 0.27 6.19
N LEU A 352 10.04 0.89 5.11
CA LEU A 352 9.99 2.34 4.95
C LEU A 352 9.03 3.02 5.95
N VAL A 353 7.96 2.32 6.33
CA VAL A 353 6.88 2.85 7.17
C VAL A 353 6.90 2.34 8.61
N ASN A 354 7.67 1.29 8.90
CA ASN A 354 7.93 0.76 10.24
C ASN A 354 9.45 0.83 10.53
N SER A 355 9.97 2.05 10.65
CA SER A 355 11.37 2.32 11.02
C SER A 355 11.45 3.06 12.35
N ASP A 356 12.63 3.10 12.96
CA ASP A 356 12.85 3.82 14.23
C ASP A 356 12.42 5.30 14.16
N ASP A 357 12.51 5.91 12.97
CA ASP A 357 12.21 7.32 12.72
C ASP A 357 10.76 7.57 12.22
N TYR A 358 10.08 6.53 11.72
CA TYR A 358 8.75 6.64 11.11
C TYR A 358 7.91 5.43 11.47
N ARG A 359 6.77 5.68 12.13
CA ARG A 359 5.68 4.72 12.25
C ARG A 359 4.52 5.24 11.43
N MET A 360 4.12 4.56 10.38
CA MET A 360 2.98 4.97 9.56
C MET A 360 2.07 3.77 9.37
N PHE A 361 0.77 4.00 9.50
CA PHE A 361 -0.22 2.98 9.17
C PHE A 361 -0.50 3.04 7.68
N VAL A 362 -0.29 1.94 6.96
CA VAL A 362 -0.46 1.90 5.51
C VAL A 362 -1.75 1.18 5.13
N GLN A 363 -2.50 1.78 4.22
CA GLN A 363 -3.52 1.11 3.44
C GLN A 363 -3.26 1.30 1.96
N ALA A 364 -3.44 0.25 1.17
CA ALA A 364 -3.46 0.33 -0.28
C ALA A 364 -4.89 0.08 -0.80
N VAL A 365 -5.34 0.96 -1.70
CA VAL A 365 -6.63 0.90 -2.39
C VAL A 365 -6.35 0.79 -3.88
N ALA A 366 -6.96 -0.18 -4.54
CA ALA A 366 -6.85 -0.39 -5.98
C ALA A 366 -8.22 -0.15 -6.64
N LEU A 367 -8.32 0.94 -7.40
CA LEU A 367 -9.45 1.27 -8.26
C LEU A 367 -9.11 0.78 -9.67
N THR A 368 -9.64 -0.37 -10.07
CA THR A 368 -9.15 -1.07 -11.27
C THR A 368 -10.25 -1.63 -12.18
N GLY A 369 -9.95 -1.78 -13.48
CA GLY A 369 -10.74 -2.54 -14.46
C GLY A 369 -11.36 -1.72 -15.61
N PRO A 370 -11.91 -2.43 -16.63
CA PRO A 370 -13.16 -1.99 -17.23
C PRO A 370 -14.16 -3.15 -17.35
N HIS A 371 -14.24 -4.06 -16.37
CA HIS A 371 -15.12 -5.24 -16.48
C HIS A 371 -15.94 -5.46 -15.22
N GLN A 372 -17.24 -5.13 -15.32
CA GLN A 372 -18.26 -5.02 -14.28
C GLN A 372 -18.52 -6.32 -13.46
N THR A 373 -17.81 -7.43 -13.74
CA THR A 373 -18.14 -8.77 -13.23
C THR A 373 -16.93 -9.68 -12.93
N ASP A 374 -15.73 -9.16 -12.66
CA ASP A 374 -14.52 -10.02 -12.68
C ASP A 374 -13.95 -10.45 -11.33
N LEU A 375 -14.56 -10.01 -10.23
CA LEU A 375 -14.20 -10.48 -8.89
C LEU A 375 -15.44 -10.61 -8.01
N SER A 376 -15.68 -11.81 -7.48
CA SER A 376 -16.39 -11.97 -6.21
C SER A 376 -15.38 -12.41 -5.17
N ILE A 377 -15.18 -11.61 -4.12
CA ILE A 377 -14.31 -12.01 -3.02
C ILE A 377 -15.13 -12.93 -2.10
N MET A 378 -14.77 -14.21 -2.01
CA MET A 378 -15.47 -15.16 -1.14
C MET A 378 -14.58 -15.64 0.00
N PHE A 379 -15.12 -15.66 1.21
CA PHE A 379 -14.43 -16.16 2.39
C PHE A 379 -14.33 -17.69 2.31
N ASN A 380 -13.11 -18.21 2.20
CA ASN A 380 -12.88 -19.65 2.25
C ASN A 380 -12.80 -20.10 3.71
N ASN A 381 -13.88 -20.71 4.21
CA ASN A 381 -13.98 -21.23 5.57
C ASN A 381 -12.90 -22.27 5.94
N SER A 382 -12.23 -22.87 4.96
CA SER A 382 -11.22 -23.91 5.19
C SER A 382 -9.82 -23.32 5.41
N THR A 383 -9.53 -22.20 4.75
CA THR A 383 -8.23 -21.50 4.82
C THR A 383 -8.30 -20.24 5.68
N SER A 384 -9.51 -19.79 6.04
CA SER A 384 -9.77 -18.52 6.74
C SER A 384 -9.23 -17.29 5.98
N VAL A 385 -9.11 -17.42 4.66
CA VAL A 385 -8.65 -16.36 3.76
C VAL A 385 -9.77 -15.99 2.80
N TRP A 386 -9.87 -14.71 2.44
CA TRP A 386 -10.74 -14.28 1.36
C TRP A 386 -10.05 -14.51 0.03
N GLU A 387 -10.69 -15.31 -0.83
CA GLU A 387 -10.14 -15.69 -2.10
C GLU A 387 -10.89 -14.97 -3.22
N PRO A 388 -10.18 -14.38 -4.20
CA PRO A 388 -10.83 -13.90 -5.40
C PRO A 388 -11.42 -15.08 -6.15
N GLN A 389 -12.75 -15.09 -6.30
CA GLN A 389 -13.47 -16.08 -7.08
C GLN A 389 -13.93 -15.45 -8.41
N PRO A 390 -13.76 -16.18 -9.53
CA PRO A 390 -14.43 -15.82 -10.77
C PRO A 390 -15.94 -15.72 -10.50
N VAL A 391 -16.61 -14.72 -11.06
CA VAL A 391 -18.08 -14.65 -10.98
C VAL A 391 -18.66 -15.91 -11.63
N SER A 392 -19.74 -16.41 -11.03
CA SER A 392 -20.39 -17.69 -11.35
C SER A 392 -21.13 -17.70 -12.69
N ASP A 393 -20.60 -17.06 -13.73
CA ASP A 393 -21.03 -17.28 -15.10
C ASP A 393 -20.30 -18.55 -15.63
N PRO A 394 -21.03 -19.65 -15.92
CA PRO A 394 -20.42 -20.87 -16.42
C PRO A 394 -19.92 -20.75 -17.87
N GLU A 395 -20.31 -19.71 -18.62
CA GLU A 395 -19.99 -19.54 -20.04
C GLU A 395 -18.93 -18.46 -20.31
N ARG A 396 -18.63 -17.58 -19.34
CA ARG A 396 -17.60 -16.53 -19.48
C ARG A 396 -16.89 -16.28 -18.16
N ARG A 397 -15.59 -16.56 -18.10
CA ARG A 397 -14.75 -16.22 -16.95
C ARG A 397 -13.61 -15.32 -17.39
N PRO A 398 -13.75 -14.00 -17.28
CA PRO A 398 -12.67 -13.11 -17.62
C PRO A 398 -11.52 -13.26 -16.64
N VAL A 399 -10.36 -12.90 -17.16
CA VAL A 399 -9.07 -13.09 -16.53
C VAL A 399 -8.71 -11.79 -15.82
N MET A 400 -8.37 -11.87 -14.52
CA MET A 400 -8.08 -10.70 -13.69
C MET A 400 -6.97 -9.83 -14.31
N SER A 401 -7.31 -8.64 -14.79
CA SER A 401 -6.38 -7.69 -15.40
C SER A 401 -5.54 -6.88 -14.41
N ASN A 402 -5.65 -7.14 -13.10
CA ASN A 402 -5.01 -6.32 -12.04
C ASN A 402 -4.58 -7.15 -10.81
N LEU A 403 -4.25 -8.43 -11.03
CA LEU A 403 -4.01 -9.37 -9.94
C LEU A 403 -2.80 -8.99 -9.07
N ARG A 404 -1.78 -8.35 -9.66
CA ARG A 404 -0.59 -7.90 -8.91
C ARG A 404 -0.93 -6.77 -7.96
N LEU A 405 -1.75 -5.81 -8.39
CA LEU A 405 -2.27 -4.73 -7.53
C LEU A 405 -3.21 -5.26 -6.45
N TYR A 406 -4.05 -6.25 -6.78
CA TYR A 406 -4.87 -6.94 -5.78
C TYR A 406 -4.00 -7.63 -4.72
N ASP A 407 -3.00 -8.42 -5.11
CA ASP A 407 -2.09 -9.11 -4.19
C ASP A 407 -1.32 -8.12 -3.30
N PHE A 408 -0.86 -7.01 -3.88
CA PHE A 408 -0.24 -5.92 -3.12
C PHE A 408 -1.22 -5.30 -2.11
N ALA A 409 -2.42 -4.89 -2.56
CA ALA A 409 -3.42 -4.26 -1.70
C ALA A 409 -3.87 -5.20 -0.57
N TRP A 410 -4.06 -6.49 -0.87
CA TRP A 410 -4.36 -7.54 0.10
C TRP A 410 -3.29 -7.62 1.19
N ARG A 411 -2.01 -7.65 0.82
CA ARG A 411 -0.90 -7.80 1.78
C ARG A 411 -0.63 -6.55 2.61
N MET A 412 -0.95 -5.37 2.07
CA MET A 412 -0.86 -4.11 2.82
C MET A 412 -2.09 -3.85 3.69
N SER A 413 -3.19 -4.58 3.46
CA SER A 413 -4.42 -4.47 4.25
C SER A 413 -4.32 -5.35 5.49
N HIS A 414 -4.40 -4.73 6.67
CA HIS A 414 -4.18 -5.42 7.94
C HIS A 414 -5.36 -6.29 8.36
N LEU A 415 -6.57 -6.01 7.86
CA LEU A 415 -7.77 -6.78 8.20
C LEU A 415 -8.44 -7.35 6.95
N PRO A 416 -8.88 -8.63 6.99
CA PRO A 416 -9.73 -9.24 5.97
C PRO A 416 -10.94 -8.39 5.54
N ASP A 417 -11.56 -7.70 6.50
CA ASP A 417 -12.72 -6.82 6.25
C ASP A 417 -12.32 -5.54 5.48
N ASP A 418 -11.04 -5.15 5.50
CA ASP A 418 -10.58 -3.97 4.77
C ASP A 418 -10.64 -4.17 3.25
N MET A 419 -10.57 -5.42 2.80
CA MET A 419 -10.55 -5.75 1.39
C MET A 419 -11.88 -5.55 0.68
N GLN A 420 -12.98 -5.40 1.43
CA GLN A 420 -14.29 -5.04 0.86
C GLN A 420 -14.31 -3.62 0.29
N TRP A 421 -13.37 -2.76 0.71
CA TRP A 421 -13.25 -1.38 0.24
C TRP A 421 -11.84 -1.02 -0.23
N CYS A 422 -10.85 -1.92 -0.15
CA CYS A 422 -9.53 -1.66 -0.74
C CYS A 422 -9.45 -2.05 -2.21
N PHE A 423 -10.51 -2.63 -2.78
CA PHE A 423 -10.53 -3.01 -4.18
C PHE A 423 -11.87 -2.64 -4.81
N PHE A 424 -11.85 -1.78 -5.81
CA PHE A 424 -13.05 -1.32 -6.51
C PHE A 424 -12.92 -1.47 -8.01
N ASN A 425 -14.06 -1.72 -8.63
CA ASN A 425 -14.19 -1.83 -10.07
C ASN A 425 -14.47 -0.45 -10.69
N LEU A 426 -13.66 -0.01 -11.65
CA LEU A 426 -13.88 1.27 -12.34
C LEU A 426 -15.23 1.30 -13.10
N LEU A 427 -15.82 0.16 -13.49
CA LEU A 427 -17.16 0.12 -14.09
C LEU A 427 -18.32 0.15 -13.08
N SER A 428 -18.04 0.30 -11.78
CA SER A 428 -19.13 0.50 -10.82
C SER A 428 -19.94 1.72 -11.23
N GLU A 429 -21.27 1.58 -11.35
CA GLU A 429 -22.17 2.72 -11.53
C GLU A 429 -22.36 3.50 -10.22
N ASP A 430 -21.96 2.90 -9.09
CA ASP A 430 -22.02 3.49 -7.76
C ASP A 430 -20.61 3.77 -7.23
N TRP A 431 -20.23 5.05 -7.32
CA TRP A 431 -18.99 5.61 -6.79
C TRP A 431 -19.17 6.30 -5.43
N GLU A 432 -20.36 6.29 -4.84
CA GLU A 432 -20.52 6.69 -3.43
C GLU A 432 -19.81 5.68 -2.51
N LEU A 433 -19.64 4.44 -2.99
CA LEU A 433 -18.99 3.37 -2.26
C LEU A 433 -17.47 3.59 -2.07
N PRO A 434 -16.64 3.92 -3.09
CA PRO A 434 -15.19 3.98 -2.89
C PRO A 434 -14.70 5.12 -2.01
N LEU A 435 -15.05 6.35 -2.37
CA LEU A 435 -14.62 7.53 -1.62
C LEU A 435 -15.37 7.67 -0.30
N GLY A 436 -16.66 7.30 -0.29
CA GLY A 436 -17.46 7.28 0.92
C GLY A 436 -16.98 6.26 1.95
N LEU A 437 -16.75 5.01 1.54
CA LEU A 437 -16.21 3.98 2.45
C LEU A 437 -14.78 4.29 2.87
N MET A 438 -13.92 4.78 1.96
CA MET A 438 -12.56 5.19 2.32
C MET A 438 -12.59 6.32 3.36
N GLY A 439 -13.40 7.35 3.15
CA GLY A 439 -13.57 8.46 4.10
C GLY A 439 -14.15 8.01 5.44
N GLN A 440 -15.18 7.16 5.42
CA GLN A 440 -15.75 6.56 6.61
C GLN A 440 -14.71 5.75 7.39
N ARG A 441 -13.95 4.90 6.72
CA ARG A 441 -12.97 4.03 7.36
C ARG A 441 -11.80 4.82 7.93
N LEU A 442 -11.33 5.82 7.21
CA LEU A 442 -10.35 6.79 7.70
C LEU A 442 -10.80 7.42 9.02
N ARG A 443 -12.05 7.91 9.06
CA ARG A 443 -12.63 8.43 10.30
C ARG A 443 -12.63 7.36 11.39
N ASP A 444 -13.14 6.17 11.12
CA ASP A 444 -13.27 5.11 12.12
C ASP A 444 -11.91 4.66 12.67
N VAL A 445 -10.86 4.64 11.85
CA VAL A 445 -9.47 4.35 12.28
C VAL A 445 -8.92 5.48 13.16
N MET A 446 -9.06 6.73 12.72
CA MET A 446 -8.62 7.89 13.50
C MET A 446 -9.40 8.03 14.83
N GLU A 447 -10.69 7.76 14.84
CA GLU A 447 -11.51 7.89 16.05
C GLU A 447 -11.25 6.76 17.04
N ARG A 448 -11.08 5.51 16.59
CA ARG A 448 -10.68 4.41 17.47
C ARG A 448 -9.32 4.64 18.11
N SER A 449 -8.35 5.14 17.36
CA SER A 449 -7.03 5.48 17.95
C SER A 449 -7.15 6.57 19.01
N MET A 450 -8.10 7.52 18.87
CA MET A 450 -8.37 8.55 19.87
C MET A 450 -9.08 8.05 21.15
N GLU A 451 -9.75 6.89 21.10
CA GLU A 451 -10.55 6.33 22.21
C GLU A 451 -9.77 5.35 23.11
N GLN A 452 -8.67 4.76 22.64
CA GLN A 452 -7.84 3.78 23.38
C GLN A 452 -6.94 4.39 24.50
N LYS A 453 -7.40 5.45 25.17
CA LYS A 453 -6.66 6.12 26.25
C LYS A 453 -6.68 5.39 27.60
#